data_AF-A0A1V6LRR9-F1
#
_entry.id   AF-A0A1V6LRR9-F1
#
_cell.length_a   1.000
_cell.length_b   1.000
_cell.length_c   1.000
_cell.angle_alpha   90.00
_cell.angle_beta   90.00
_cell.angle_gamma   90.00
#
_symmetry.space_group_name_H-M   'P 1'
#
loop_
_entity.id
_entity.type
_entity.pdbx_description
1 polymer ?
#
loop_
_entity_poly.entity_id
_entity_poly.type
_entity_poly.pdbx_seq_one_letter_code
_entity_poly.pdbx_strand_id
1 'polypeptide(L)'
;MFEKIIQRLESTNDYSEDLILKIKNICNYWSSISDSTSLKLKEIVEKYQYENLKNIRRDDSQSTHLEFWKDIGIFSLSPALEDHDIDDDFMLFVEDFHGKINFSNVNEIEDVELDIYYELLDRLFYTWVSFLWQECDGSKSGIPTCTIENNSTRMFYFNDFLFDNISSFHNEWFDKRINGTAFNRRLELEEIYARTNKNIKRANKTINWTFEQNQEISELTITHNVTIFKSSGQIDEVIHKPDTNYDNSHEVAAKYFIKRSNELINDNWKLEEKVGNTM
;
A
#
# COMPACT_ATOMS: atom_id res chain seq x y z
N MET A 1 16.92 -0.18 -3.25
CA MET A 1 15.50 0.02 -3.61
C MET A 1 14.92 1.25 -2.90
N PHE A 2 14.94 1.32 -1.56
CA PHE A 2 14.27 2.38 -0.78
C PHE A 2 15.01 3.72 -0.64
N GLU A 3 16.05 3.98 -1.43
CA GLU A 3 17.00 5.07 -1.15
C GLU A 3 16.32 6.45 -1.01
N LYS A 4 15.45 6.84 -1.94
CA LYS A 4 14.74 8.12 -1.87
C LYS A 4 13.78 8.21 -0.68
N ILE A 5 13.08 7.12 -0.36
CA ILE A 5 12.16 7.07 0.79
C ILE A 5 12.95 7.26 2.09
N ILE A 6 14.09 6.57 2.23
CA ILE A 6 14.96 6.69 3.40
C ILE A 6 15.56 8.09 3.51
N GLN A 7 16.09 8.64 2.41
CA GLN A 7 16.63 10.01 2.38
C GLN A 7 15.57 11.04 2.82
N ARG A 8 14.32 10.84 2.39
CA ARG A 8 13.22 11.69 2.82
C ARG A 8 12.96 11.56 4.33
N LEU A 9 12.88 10.33 4.87
CA LEU A 9 12.70 10.13 6.32
C LEU A 9 13.83 10.79 7.13
N GLU A 10 15.08 10.69 6.67
CA GLU A 10 16.22 11.36 7.31
C GLU A 10 16.10 12.88 7.27
N SER A 11 15.58 13.44 6.17
CA SER A 11 15.50 14.88 5.99
C SER A 11 14.50 15.59 6.90
N THR A 12 13.55 14.87 7.51
CA THR A 12 12.53 15.47 8.37
C THR A 12 13.06 15.81 9.76
N ASN A 13 14.11 15.11 10.22
CA ASN A 13 14.60 15.14 11.60
C ASN A 13 13.53 14.82 12.66
N ASP A 14 12.44 14.15 12.28
CA ASP A 14 11.35 13.77 13.19
C ASP A 14 11.58 12.42 13.89
N TYR A 15 12.65 11.72 13.53
CA TYR A 15 12.91 10.34 13.95
C TYR A 15 14.29 10.21 14.59
N SER A 16 14.40 9.36 15.62
CA SER A 16 15.69 9.01 16.21
C SER A 16 16.62 8.31 15.21
N GLU A 17 17.93 8.48 15.42
CA GLU A 17 18.96 7.79 14.62
C GLU A 17 18.82 6.26 14.71
N ASP A 18 18.45 5.75 15.88
CA ASP A 18 18.21 4.32 16.12
C ASP A 18 17.03 3.81 15.28
N LEU A 19 15.90 4.54 15.24
CA LEU A 19 14.75 4.18 14.40
C LEU A 19 15.14 4.11 12.93
N ILE A 20 15.79 5.17 12.42
CA ILE A 20 16.24 5.21 11.01
C ILE A 20 17.18 4.05 10.70
N LEU A 21 18.11 3.73 11.61
CA LEU A 21 19.06 2.62 11.42
C LEU A 21 18.34 1.27 11.39
N LYS A 22 17.33 1.02 12.24
CA LYS A 22 16.51 -0.21 12.16
C LYS A 22 15.79 -0.32 10.84
N ILE A 23 15.11 0.76 10.43
CA ILE A 23 14.38 0.82 9.17
C ILE A 23 15.31 0.54 7.98
N LYS A 24 16.51 1.13 7.96
CA LYS A 24 17.53 0.85 6.93
C LYS A 24 17.92 -0.62 6.89
N ASN A 25 18.17 -1.25 8.04
CA ASN A 25 18.54 -2.66 8.10
C ASN A 25 17.43 -3.57 7.54
N ILE A 26 16.17 -3.25 7.85
CA ILE A 26 15.00 -3.98 7.33
C ILE A 26 14.83 -3.78 5.82
N CYS A 27 14.91 -2.54 5.34
CA CYS A 27 14.89 -2.21 3.92
C CYS A 27 16.02 -2.88 3.12
N ASN A 28 17.22 -3.02 3.72
CA ASN A 28 18.34 -3.72 3.12
C ASN A 28 18.09 -5.24 3.02
N TYR A 29 17.49 -5.84 4.05
CA TYR A 29 17.07 -7.23 4.00
C TYR A 29 16.02 -7.47 2.91
N TRP A 30 14.94 -6.70 2.86
CA TRP A 30 13.94 -6.81 1.81
C TRP A 30 14.52 -6.60 0.40
N SER A 31 15.44 -5.64 0.26
CA SER A 31 16.16 -5.44 -1.00
C SER A 31 16.99 -6.67 -1.39
N SER A 32 17.62 -7.37 -0.44
CA SER A 32 18.46 -8.54 -0.73
C SER A 32 17.67 -9.80 -1.10
N ILE A 33 16.42 -9.92 -0.64
CA ILE A 33 15.51 -11.03 -1.00
C ILE A 33 14.54 -10.69 -2.14
N SER A 34 14.66 -9.51 -2.75
CA SER A 34 13.70 -9.05 -3.77
C SER A 34 13.70 -9.93 -5.01
N ASP A 35 14.86 -10.38 -5.47
CA ASP A 35 14.97 -11.22 -6.68
C ASP A 35 14.33 -12.59 -6.49
N SER A 36 14.61 -13.26 -5.37
CA SER A 36 14.02 -14.56 -5.06
C SER A 36 12.51 -14.46 -4.82
N THR A 37 12.07 -13.39 -4.15
CA THR A 37 10.63 -13.10 -3.95
C THR A 37 9.93 -12.85 -5.29
N SER A 38 10.56 -12.11 -6.20
CA SER A 38 10.02 -11.85 -7.53
C SER A 38 9.88 -13.11 -8.38
N LEU A 39 10.83 -14.05 -8.27
CA LEU A 39 10.72 -15.35 -8.95
C LEU A 39 9.49 -16.13 -8.47
N LYS A 40 9.32 -16.25 -7.14
CA LYS A 40 8.14 -16.91 -6.56
C LYS A 40 6.85 -16.19 -6.94
N LEU A 41 6.83 -14.86 -6.93
CA LEU A 41 5.66 -14.09 -7.36
C LEU A 41 5.29 -14.36 -8.82
N LYS A 42 6.25 -14.53 -9.73
CA LYS A 42 5.96 -14.91 -11.12
C LYS A 42 5.30 -16.29 -11.21
N GLU A 43 5.82 -17.27 -10.46
CA GLU A 43 5.24 -18.61 -10.39
C GLU A 43 3.82 -18.60 -9.81
N ILE A 44 3.60 -17.81 -8.76
CA ILE A 44 2.26 -17.56 -8.18
C ILE A 44 1.34 -16.96 -9.25
N VAL A 45 1.77 -15.89 -9.94
CA VAL A 45 0.96 -15.26 -10.99
C VAL A 45 0.62 -16.27 -12.09
N GLU A 46 1.57 -17.10 -12.53
CA GLU A 46 1.33 -18.14 -13.53
C GLU A 46 0.31 -19.21 -13.07
N LYS A 47 0.37 -19.64 -11.79
CA LYS A 47 -0.59 -20.59 -11.21
C LYS A 47 -1.99 -19.99 -11.07
N TYR A 48 -2.05 -18.76 -10.55
CA TYR A 48 -3.28 -18.06 -10.21
C TYR A 48 -3.73 -17.15 -11.34
N GLN A 49 -4.31 -17.76 -12.38
CA GLN A 49 -5.00 -17.04 -13.46
C GLN A 49 -6.51 -17.14 -13.27
N TYR A 50 -7.24 -16.06 -13.54
CA TYR A 50 -8.70 -16.02 -13.43
C TYR A 50 -9.37 -17.16 -14.22
N GLU A 51 -8.87 -17.45 -15.42
CA GLU A 51 -9.36 -18.53 -16.27
C GLU A 51 -9.21 -19.93 -15.63
N ASN A 52 -8.25 -20.09 -14.72
CA ASN A 52 -7.99 -21.34 -14.01
C ASN A 52 -8.60 -21.36 -12.60
N LEU A 53 -9.14 -20.24 -12.11
CA LEU A 53 -9.58 -20.07 -10.72
C LEU A 53 -10.57 -21.15 -10.28
N LYS A 54 -11.50 -21.54 -11.16
CA LYS A 54 -12.49 -22.59 -10.89
C LYS A 54 -11.91 -23.99 -10.69
N ASN A 55 -10.71 -24.26 -11.22
CA ASN A 55 -10.07 -25.57 -11.09
C ASN A 55 -9.20 -25.66 -9.83
N ILE A 56 -8.81 -24.51 -9.26
CA ILE A 56 -7.89 -24.42 -8.12
C ILE A 56 -8.58 -24.09 -6.80
N ARG A 57 -9.76 -23.46 -6.84
CA ARG A 57 -10.58 -23.22 -5.64
C ARG A 57 -11.50 -24.40 -5.33
N ARG A 58 -11.96 -24.49 -4.08
CA ARG A 58 -12.99 -25.45 -3.67
C ARG A 58 -14.32 -25.19 -4.37
N ASP A 59 -15.11 -26.24 -4.61
CA ASP A 59 -16.40 -26.15 -5.33
C ASP A 59 -17.42 -25.23 -4.64
N ASP A 60 -17.36 -25.11 -3.31
CA ASP A 60 -18.21 -24.27 -2.47
C ASP A 60 -17.60 -22.91 -2.13
N SER A 61 -16.44 -22.61 -2.70
CA SER A 61 -15.72 -21.35 -2.50
C SER A 61 -16.53 -20.15 -2.97
N GLN A 62 -16.69 -19.18 -2.08
CA GLN A 62 -17.24 -17.86 -2.41
C GLN A 62 -16.15 -16.81 -2.60
N SER A 63 -14.89 -17.17 -2.41
CA SER A 63 -13.80 -16.22 -2.56
C SER A 63 -13.60 -15.85 -4.02
N THR A 64 -13.44 -14.55 -4.22
CA THR A 64 -13.15 -13.92 -5.50
C THR A 64 -11.76 -13.31 -5.53
N HIS A 65 -11.00 -13.46 -4.45
CA HIS A 65 -9.71 -12.80 -4.25
C HIS A 65 -8.60 -13.83 -4.16
N LEU A 66 -7.42 -13.45 -4.66
CA LEU A 66 -6.17 -14.08 -4.25
C LEU A 66 -5.72 -13.38 -2.97
N GLU A 67 -5.68 -14.12 -1.88
CA GLU A 67 -5.39 -13.58 -0.56
C GLU A 67 -3.97 -13.96 -0.17
N PHE A 68 -3.18 -13.00 0.29
CA PHE A 68 -1.87 -13.23 0.87
C PHE A 68 -1.98 -13.14 2.39
N TRP A 69 -1.97 -14.31 3.02
CA TRP A 69 -2.13 -14.46 4.46
C TRP A 69 -0.86 -14.07 5.22
N LYS A 70 -1.04 -13.31 6.30
CA LYS A 70 -0.03 -12.99 7.31
C LYS A 70 -0.62 -13.05 8.72
N ASP A 71 0.23 -13.31 9.70
CA ASP A 71 -0.12 -13.17 11.12
C ASP A 71 0.09 -11.73 11.62
N ILE A 72 -0.46 -11.38 12.77
CA ILE A 72 -0.28 -10.06 13.41
C ILE A 72 1.19 -9.86 13.79
N GLY A 73 1.75 -8.71 13.42
CA GLY A 73 3.15 -8.37 13.74
C GLY A 73 4.19 -9.18 12.96
N ILE A 74 3.76 -10.07 12.06
CA ILE A 74 4.61 -10.87 11.19
C ILE A 74 4.51 -10.33 9.76
N PHE A 75 5.62 -10.31 9.04
CA PHE A 75 5.71 -9.79 7.67
C PHE A 75 5.94 -10.88 6.61
N SER A 76 5.77 -12.14 6.96
CA SER A 76 5.73 -13.23 5.98
C SER A 76 4.39 -13.29 5.25
N LEU A 77 4.38 -13.80 4.02
CA LEU A 77 3.17 -13.98 3.23
C LEU A 77 3.09 -15.39 2.66
N SER A 78 1.87 -15.94 2.66
CA SER A 78 1.52 -17.18 1.99
C SER A 78 0.28 -16.95 1.12
N PRO A 79 0.22 -17.42 -0.13
CA PRO A 79 -0.99 -17.29 -0.93
C PRO A 79 -2.04 -18.28 -0.44
N ALA A 80 -3.29 -17.82 -0.50
CA ALA A 80 -4.48 -18.56 -0.15
C ALA A 80 -5.62 -18.09 -1.05
N LEU A 81 -6.50 -19.02 -1.44
CA LEU A 81 -7.73 -18.66 -2.16
C LEU A 81 -8.91 -18.43 -1.22
N GLU A 82 -8.75 -18.78 0.04
CA GLU A 82 -9.65 -18.51 1.17
C GLU A 82 -8.78 -18.46 2.42
N ASP A 83 -9.25 -17.81 3.47
CA ASP A 83 -8.46 -17.43 4.67
C ASP A 83 -7.62 -18.52 5.34
N HIS A 84 -7.88 -19.79 5.05
CA HIS A 84 -7.20 -20.94 5.61
C HIS A 84 -6.77 -21.99 4.58
N ASP A 85 -6.97 -21.75 3.28
CA ASP A 85 -6.56 -22.65 2.20
C ASP A 85 -5.19 -22.22 1.67
N ILE A 86 -4.20 -22.29 2.56
CA ILE A 86 -2.83 -21.91 2.26
C ILE A 86 -2.27 -22.88 1.22
N ASP A 87 -1.68 -22.32 0.17
CA ASP A 87 -1.00 -23.10 -0.85
C ASP A 87 0.41 -23.47 -0.39
N ASP A 88 0.56 -24.74 0.00
CA ASP A 88 1.82 -25.30 0.52
C ASP A 88 3.00 -25.14 -0.47
N ASP A 89 2.75 -25.08 -1.78
CA ASP A 89 3.80 -24.90 -2.79
C ASP A 89 4.52 -23.54 -2.63
N PHE A 90 3.79 -22.53 -2.13
CA PHE A 90 4.25 -21.15 -2.00
C PHE A 90 4.14 -20.62 -0.58
N MET A 91 4.03 -21.52 0.41
CA MET A 91 3.97 -21.14 1.81
C MET A 91 5.19 -20.31 2.19
N LEU A 92 4.96 -19.15 2.83
CA LEU A 92 5.98 -18.20 3.25
C LEU A 92 6.89 -17.79 2.08
N PHE A 93 6.32 -17.52 0.91
CA PHE A 93 7.08 -17.05 -0.25
C PHE A 93 7.83 -15.75 0.05
N VAL A 94 7.23 -14.90 0.90
CA VAL A 94 7.92 -13.85 1.64
C VAL A 94 8.27 -14.38 3.02
N GLU A 95 9.57 -14.36 3.36
CA GLU A 95 10.05 -14.69 4.69
C GLU A 95 10.01 -13.46 5.61
N ASP A 96 9.75 -13.69 6.89
CA ASP A 96 9.84 -12.65 7.90
C ASP A 96 11.31 -12.25 8.16
N PHE A 97 11.52 -10.97 8.48
CA PHE A 97 12.83 -10.46 8.83
C PHE A 97 13.23 -10.79 10.27
N HIS A 98 12.26 -11.09 11.13
CA HIS A 98 12.50 -11.51 12.51
C HIS A 98 13.38 -12.77 12.53
N GLY A 99 14.53 -12.70 13.23
CA GLY A 99 15.53 -13.77 13.28
C GLY A 99 16.51 -13.82 12.08
N LYS A 100 16.31 -12.98 11.05
CA LYS A 100 17.23 -12.82 9.91
C LYS A 100 18.12 -11.60 10.04
N ILE A 101 17.63 -10.56 10.72
CA ILE A 101 18.37 -9.33 10.98
C ILE A 101 18.89 -9.34 12.41
N ASN A 102 20.17 -9.00 12.58
CA ASN A 102 20.76 -8.78 13.90
C ASN A 102 20.65 -7.30 14.27
N PHE A 103 19.88 -7.01 15.33
CA PHE A 103 19.72 -5.66 15.89
C PHE A 103 20.65 -5.38 17.08
N SER A 104 21.70 -6.17 17.32
CA SER A 104 22.60 -6.02 18.48
C SER A 104 23.30 -4.67 18.60
N ASN A 105 23.38 -3.91 17.50
CA ASN A 105 24.04 -2.61 17.43
C ASN A 105 23.06 -1.43 17.44
N VAL A 106 21.77 -1.68 17.71
CA VAL A 106 20.73 -0.64 17.72
C VAL A 106 19.96 -0.73 19.01
N ASN A 107 19.70 0.41 19.66
CA ASN A 107 18.94 0.42 20.90
C ASN A 107 17.49 -0.04 20.66
N GLU A 108 16.79 -0.45 21.71
CA GLU A 108 15.35 -0.66 21.63
C GLU A 108 14.64 0.64 21.23
N ILE A 109 13.56 0.53 20.47
CA ILE A 109 12.78 1.73 20.10
C ILE A 109 12.06 2.21 21.34
N GLU A 110 12.17 3.51 21.65
CA GLU A 110 11.48 4.09 22.79
C GLU A 110 9.96 3.98 22.63
N ASP A 111 9.23 3.80 23.73
CA ASP A 111 7.76 3.66 23.73
C ASP A 111 7.05 4.80 22.96
N VAL A 112 7.61 6.01 23.01
CA VAL A 112 7.08 7.20 22.32
C VAL A 112 7.16 7.11 20.79
N GLU A 113 8.11 6.33 20.26
CA GLU A 113 8.31 6.14 18.83
C GLU A 113 7.71 4.82 18.31
N LEU A 114 7.19 3.96 19.19
CA LEU A 114 6.77 2.60 18.84
C LEU A 114 5.63 2.58 17.80
N ASP A 115 4.63 3.45 17.98
CA ASP A 115 3.51 3.58 17.03
C ASP A 115 3.99 4.02 15.64
N ILE A 116 4.93 4.98 15.61
CA ILE A 116 5.53 5.49 14.37
C ILE A 116 6.37 4.41 13.70
N TYR A 117 7.14 3.66 14.48
CA TYR A 117 7.96 2.55 13.99
C TYR A 117 7.10 1.50 13.27
N TYR A 118 6.03 1.01 13.91
CA TYR A 118 5.16 0.01 13.27
C TYR A 118 4.38 0.58 12.08
N GLU A 119 3.98 1.86 12.13
CA GLU A 119 3.36 2.53 10.97
C GLU A 119 4.32 2.57 9.78
N LEU A 120 5.58 2.96 10.00
CA LEU A 120 6.60 2.99 8.95
C LEU A 120 6.91 1.59 8.40
N LEU A 121 6.99 0.58 9.27
CA LEU A 121 7.20 -0.80 8.84
C LEU A 121 6.09 -1.29 7.92
N ASP A 122 4.84 -1.12 8.31
CA ASP A 122 3.69 -1.48 7.47
C ASP A 122 3.79 -0.80 6.11
N ARG A 123 4.01 0.52 6.11
CA ARG A 123 4.11 1.29 4.87
C ARG A 123 5.20 0.77 3.95
N LEU A 124 6.40 0.57 4.48
CA LEU A 124 7.54 0.09 3.70
C LEU A 124 7.32 -1.34 3.21
N PHE A 125 6.76 -2.21 4.03
CA PHE A 125 6.45 -3.58 3.67
C PHE A 125 5.45 -3.63 2.50
N TYR A 126 4.28 -2.98 2.64
CA TYR A 126 3.28 -2.96 1.59
C TYR A 126 3.79 -2.26 0.33
N THR A 127 4.65 -1.25 0.46
CA THR A 127 5.33 -0.63 -0.68
C THR A 127 6.20 -1.63 -1.42
N TRP A 128 7.06 -2.34 -0.67
CA TRP A 128 7.99 -3.31 -1.20
C TRP A 128 7.29 -4.42 -1.99
N VAL A 129 6.37 -5.13 -1.32
CA VAL A 129 5.71 -6.28 -1.94
C VAL A 129 4.82 -5.85 -3.11
N SER A 130 4.19 -4.68 -3.03
CA SER A 130 3.40 -4.13 -4.13
C SER A 130 4.23 -3.76 -5.34
N PHE A 131 5.42 -3.21 -5.11
CA PHE A 131 6.36 -2.91 -6.18
C PHE A 131 6.79 -4.21 -6.89
N LEU A 132 7.14 -5.26 -6.14
CA LEU A 132 7.48 -6.55 -6.74
C LEU A 132 6.29 -7.18 -7.48
N TRP A 133 5.09 -7.12 -6.91
CA TRP A 133 3.85 -7.59 -7.55
C TRP A 133 3.62 -6.90 -8.90
N GLN A 134 3.77 -5.57 -8.94
CA GLN A 134 3.66 -4.78 -10.16
C GLN A 134 4.73 -5.18 -11.19
N GLU A 135 5.98 -5.35 -10.76
CA GLU A 135 7.10 -5.73 -11.64
C GLU A 135 6.93 -7.12 -12.27
N CYS A 136 6.28 -8.03 -11.55
CA CYS A 136 5.92 -9.36 -12.02
C CYS A 136 4.63 -9.38 -12.86
N ASP A 137 4.10 -8.21 -13.22
CA ASP A 137 2.82 -8.05 -13.91
C ASP A 137 1.66 -8.77 -13.18
N GLY A 138 1.67 -8.81 -11.84
CA GLY A 138 0.74 -9.65 -11.10
C GLY A 138 -0.74 -9.35 -11.35
N SER A 139 -1.05 -8.10 -11.72
CA SER A 139 -2.39 -7.70 -12.17
C SER A 139 -2.92 -8.43 -13.42
N LYS A 140 -2.04 -9.08 -14.21
CA LYS A 140 -2.43 -9.91 -15.35
C LYS A 140 -3.14 -11.21 -14.93
N SER A 141 -3.02 -11.62 -13.66
CA SER A 141 -3.81 -12.72 -13.09
C SER A 141 -5.30 -12.56 -13.35
N GLY A 142 -5.79 -11.32 -13.43
CA GLY A 142 -7.21 -11.02 -13.57
C GLY A 142 -8.02 -11.28 -12.31
N ILE A 143 -7.37 -11.50 -11.17
CA ILE A 143 -7.99 -11.76 -9.87
C ILE A 143 -7.68 -10.58 -8.93
N PRO A 144 -8.68 -10.00 -8.25
CA PRO A 144 -8.44 -9.07 -7.13
C PRO A 144 -7.46 -9.68 -6.13
N THR A 145 -6.38 -8.98 -5.81
CA THR A 145 -5.34 -9.51 -4.92
C THR A 145 -5.18 -8.61 -3.71
N CYS A 146 -5.23 -9.19 -2.52
CA CYS A 146 -5.11 -8.46 -1.26
C CYS A 146 -4.29 -9.23 -0.23
N THR A 147 -3.87 -8.55 0.83
CA THR A 147 -3.40 -9.21 2.04
C THR A 147 -4.55 -9.39 3.02
N ILE A 148 -4.50 -10.49 3.77
CA ILE A 148 -5.38 -10.77 4.90
C ILE A 148 -4.55 -10.94 6.16
N GLU A 149 -5.05 -10.42 7.28
CA GLU A 149 -4.49 -10.61 8.61
C GLU A 149 -5.58 -11.17 9.52
N ASN A 150 -5.21 -12.09 10.41
CA ASN A 150 -6.00 -12.65 11.53
C ASN A 150 -7.55 -12.55 11.46
N ASN A 151 -8.24 -13.70 11.49
CA ASN A 151 -9.69 -13.80 11.28
C ASN A 151 -10.14 -13.14 9.98
N SER A 152 -9.38 -13.33 8.89
CA SER A 152 -9.85 -12.99 7.55
C SER A 152 -10.03 -11.50 7.27
N THR A 153 -9.37 -10.64 8.05
CA THR A 153 -9.52 -9.20 7.86
C THR A 153 -8.66 -8.78 6.68
N ARG A 154 -9.29 -8.35 5.59
CA ARG A 154 -8.57 -7.77 4.44
C ARG A 154 -7.91 -6.48 4.86
N MET A 155 -6.64 -6.34 4.51
CA MET A 155 -5.82 -5.22 4.94
C MET A 155 -5.49 -4.30 3.78
N PHE A 156 -4.86 -4.83 2.72
CA PHE A 156 -4.26 -4.02 1.67
C PHE A 156 -4.46 -4.65 0.29
N TYR A 157 -4.80 -3.85 -0.73
CA TYR A 157 -5.05 -4.31 -2.09
C TYR A 157 -3.91 -3.94 -3.02
N PHE A 158 -3.44 -4.93 -3.76
CA PHE A 158 -2.35 -4.78 -4.72
C PHE A 158 -2.79 -4.13 -6.04
N ASN A 159 -4.10 -4.04 -6.29
CA ASN A 159 -4.64 -3.52 -7.54
C ASN A 159 -4.64 -1.98 -7.61
N ASP A 160 -4.82 -1.31 -6.47
CA ASP A 160 -4.78 0.16 -6.36
C ASP A 160 -3.85 0.68 -5.27
N PHE A 161 -3.11 -0.20 -4.60
CA PHE A 161 -2.13 0.09 -3.56
C PHE A 161 -2.74 0.82 -2.35
N LEU A 162 -3.90 0.36 -1.88
CA LEU A 162 -4.67 1.01 -0.83
C LEU A 162 -5.13 0.02 0.25
N PHE A 163 -5.35 0.56 1.45
CA PHE A 163 -5.96 -0.19 2.55
C PHE A 163 -7.47 -0.39 2.34
N ASP A 164 -7.97 -1.51 2.83
CA ASP A 164 -9.32 -2.06 2.61
C ASP A 164 -10.43 -1.02 2.36
N ASN A 165 -10.92 -0.31 3.39
CA ASN A 165 -12.09 0.60 3.25
C ASN A 165 -11.95 1.77 2.25
N ILE A 166 -10.76 2.02 1.68
CA ILE A 166 -10.56 3.06 0.65
C ILE A 166 -10.19 2.48 -0.71
N SER A 167 -9.95 1.18 -0.81
CA SER A 167 -9.74 0.51 -2.08
C SER A 167 -11.05 0.40 -2.86
N SER A 168 -10.94 0.60 -4.18
CA SER A 168 -12.05 0.33 -5.11
C SER A 168 -12.36 -1.17 -5.25
N PHE A 169 -11.44 -2.04 -4.84
CA PHE A 169 -11.54 -3.50 -4.93
C PHE A 169 -12.09 -4.15 -3.65
N HIS A 170 -12.35 -3.36 -2.60
CA HIS A 170 -12.90 -3.83 -1.32
C HIS A 170 -14.20 -4.64 -1.49
N ASN A 171 -15.08 -4.13 -2.34
CA ASN A 171 -16.41 -4.70 -2.57
C ASN A 171 -16.53 -5.53 -3.85
N GLU A 172 -15.40 -5.96 -4.42
CA GLU A 172 -15.39 -6.77 -5.64
C GLU A 172 -15.63 -8.26 -5.32
N TRP A 173 -16.87 -8.58 -4.94
CA TRP A 173 -17.33 -9.93 -4.57
C TRP A 173 -17.90 -10.72 -5.74
N PHE A 174 -17.88 -10.15 -6.95
CA PHE A 174 -18.38 -10.82 -8.13
C PHE A 174 -17.28 -11.69 -8.75
N ASP A 175 -17.62 -12.94 -9.08
CA ASP A 175 -16.76 -13.82 -9.88
C ASP A 175 -16.67 -13.28 -11.31
N LYS A 176 -15.82 -12.27 -11.49
CA LYS A 176 -15.52 -11.63 -12.77
C LYS A 176 -14.03 -11.37 -12.86
N ARG A 177 -13.51 -11.45 -14.08
CA ARG A 177 -12.14 -11.01 -14.38
C ARG A 177 -12.04 -9.51 -14.11
N ILE A 178 -11.04 -9.10 -13.36
CA ILE A 178 -10.66 -7.68 -13.27
C ILE A 178 -9.61 -7.33 -14.32
N ASN A 179 -9.70 -6.13 -14.86
CA ASN A 179 -8.76 -5.63 -15.85
C ASN A 179 -7.60 -4.91 -15.16
N GLY A 180 -6.57 -5.68 -14.79
CA GLY A 180 -5.29 -5.12 -14.38
C GLY A 180 -5.32 -4.31 -13.07
N THR A 181 -4.51 -3.25 -13.04
CA THR A 181 -4.43 -2.29 -11.93
C THR A 181 -5.40 -1.11 -12.15
N ALA A 182 -5.57 -0.27 -11.13
CA ALA A 182 -6.33 0.99 -11.25
C ALA A 182 -5.62 2.07 -12.11
N PHE A 183 -4.42 1.79 -12.62
CA PHE A 183 -3.55 2.76 -13.27
C PHE A 183 -3.18 2.33 -14.69
N ASN A 184 -3.12 3.28 -15.61
CA ASN A 184 -2.70 3.05 -16.99
C ASN A 184 -1.17 2.96 -17.18
N ARG A 185 -0.41 3.08 -16.10
CA ARG A 185 1.05 2.97 -16.07
C ARG A 185 1.52 2.28 -14.79
N ARG A 186 2.76 1.82 -14.79
CA ARG A 186 3.46 1.40 -13.58
C ARG A 186 3.76 2.63 -12.72
N LEU A 187 3.55 2.50 -11.42
CA LEU A 187 3.90 3.52 -10.44
C LEU A 187 5.34 3.34 -9.96
N GLU A 188 6.03 4.44 -9.69
CA GLU A 188 7.33 4.42 -9.02
C GLU A 188 7.16 4.00 -7.55
N LEU A 189 8.26 3.55 -6.93
CA LEU A 189 8.24 3.04 -5.55
C LEU A 189 7.71 4.09 -4.56
N GLU A 190 8.09 5.35 -4.75
CA GLU A 190 7.69 6.49 -3.93
C GLU A 190 6.20 6.82 -4.08
N GLU A 191 5.65 6.62 -5.28
CA GLU A 191 4.22 6.79 -5.55
C GLU A 191 3.40 5.72 -4.82
N ILE A 192 3.85 4.46 -4.85
CA ILE A 192 3.24 3.37 -4.07
C ILE A 192 3.35 3.69 -2.57
N TYR A 193 4.53 4.14 -2.10
CA TYR A 193 4.73 4.50 -0.70
C TYR A 193 3.80 5.61 -0.20
N ALA A 194 3.57 6.63 -1.02
CA ALA A 194 2.58 7.67 -0.71
C ALA A 194 1.20 7.06 -0.45
N ARG A 195 0.78 6.13 -1.30
CA ARG A 195 -0.54 5.47 -1.22
C ARG A 195 -0.70 4.51 -0.04
N THR A 196 0.40 4.02 0.54
CA THR A 196 0.36 3.22 1.79
C THR A 196 0.07 4.06 3.05
N ASN A 197 -0.13 5.38 2.94
CA ASN A 197 -0.40 6.20 4.12
C ASN A 197 -1.81 5.95 4.71
N LYS A 198 -1.89 5.23 5.83
CA LYS A 198 -3.14 4.99 6.57
C LYS A 198 -3.76 6.26 7.18
N ASN A 199 -2.96 7.31 7.39
CA ASN A 199 -3.44 8.56 8.01
C ASN A 199 -4.42 9.34 7.14
N ILE A 200 -4.59 8.98 5.86
CA ILE A 200 -5.64 9.55 4.99
C ILE A 200 -7.04 9.33 5.61
N LYS A 201 -7.20 8.28 6.44
CA LYS A 201 -8.45 7.99 7.18
C LYS A 201 -8.55 8.70 8.55
N ARG A 202 -7.52 9.40 9.01
CA ARG A 202 -7.45 9.96 10.38
C ARG A 202 -7.86 11.42 10.42
N ALA A 203 -8.63 11.76 11.46
CA ALA A 203 -9.29 13.05 11.53
C ALA A 203 -8.39 14.27 11.65
N ASN A 204 -7.39 14.10 12.49
CA ASN A 204 -6.54 15.16 12.99
C ASN A 204 -5.19 15.16 12.28
N LYS A 205 -5.11 14.55 11.09
CA LYS A 205 -3.88 14.46 10.30
C LYS A 205 -4.11 15.17 8.97
N THR A 206 -3.15 16.01 8.60
CA THR A 206 -3.10 16.64 7.29
C THR A 206 -2.23 15.78 6.40
N ILE A 207 -2.75 15.39 5.23
CA ILE A 207 -1.99 14.71 4.18
C ILE A 207 -1.90 15.66 3.00
N ASN A 208 -0.69 15.86 2.49
CA ASN A 208 -0.42 16.68 1.31
C ASN A 208 0.34 15.85 0.28
N TRP A 209 -0.27 15.70 -0.90
CA TRP A 209 0.32 15.05 -2.05
C TRP A 209 0.56 16.07 -3.14
N THR A 210 1.79 16.14 -3.63
CA THR A 210 2.13 16.87 -4.85
C THR A 210 2.00 15.97 -6.07
N PHE A 211 1.59 16.58 -7.16
CA PHE A 211 1.52 15.96 -8.47
C PHE A 211 2.34 16.81 -9.43
N GLU A 212 3.29 16.19 -10.13
CA GLU A 212 4.12 16.88 -11.13
C GLU A 212 3.87 16.34 -12.54
N GLN A 213 3.65 17.25 -13.49
CA GLN A 213 3.60 16.94 -14.92
C GLN A 213 4.07 18.15 -15.73
N ASN A 214 4.98 17.96 -16.69
CA ASN A 214 5.40 19.03 -17.63
C ASN A 214 5.84 20.35 -16.96
N GLN A 215 6.55 20.29 -15.82
CA GLN A 215 6.95 21.44 -14.98
C GLN A 215 5.79 22.15 -14.24
N GLU A 216 4.57 21.64 -14.36
CA GLU A 216 3.45 22.05 -13.53
C GLU A 216 3.40 21.21 -12.25
N ILE A 217 3.16 21.88 -11.13
CA ILE A 217 2.96 21.26 -9.83
C ILE A 217 1.54 21.57 -9.38
N SER A 218 0.81 20.52 -9.00
CA SER A 218 -0.47 20.63 -8.32
C SER A 218 -0.37 20.00 -6.94
N GLU A 219 -1.17 20.47 -5.99
CA GLU A 219 -1.24 19.95 -4.63
C GLU A 219 -2.63 19.42 -4.35
N LEU A 220 -2.72 18.23 -3.76
CA LEU A 220 -3.94 17.65 -3.24
C LEU A 220 -3.77 17.48 -1.74
N THR A 221 -4.64 18.10 -0.97
CA THR A 221 -4.59 18.06 0.51
C THR A 221 -5.89 17.52 1.06
N ILE A 222 -5.81 16.69 2.10
CA ILE A 222 -6.92 16.34 2.97
C ILE A 222 -6.61 16.78 4.41
N THR A 223 -7.49 17.57 5.00
CA THR A 223 -7.38 18.05 6.38
C THR A 223 -8.78 18.29 6.95
N HIS A 224 -9.07 17.84 8.17
CA HIS A 224 -10.37 18.04 8.84
C HIS A 224 -11.60 17.70 7.96
N ASN A 225 -11.58 16.57 7.24
CA ASN A 225 -12.61 16.15 6.27
C ASN A 225 -12.77 17.03 5.03
N VAL A 226 -11.85 17.97 4.78
CA VAL A 226 -11.90 18.80 3.57
C VAL A 226 -10.82 18.33 2.61
N THR A 227 -11.23 18.04 1.38
CA THR A 227 -10.31 17.73 0.27
C THR A 227 -10.17 18.95 -0.62
N ILE A 228 -8.95 19.45 -0.78
CA ILE A 228 -8.63 20.65 -1.56
C ILE A 228 -7.61 20.27 -2.63
N PHE A 229 -7.87 20.70 -3.86
CA PHE A 229 -6.93 20.61 -4.96
C PHE A 229 -6.49 22.01 -5.37
N LYS A 230 -5.18 22.20 -5.54
CA LYS A 230 -4.57 23.45 -5.94
C LYS A 230 -3.73 23.21 -7.17
N SER A 231 -4.13 23.76 -8.30
CA SER A 231 -3.30 23.81 -9.51
C SER A 231 -2.53 25.13 -9.54
N SER A 232 -1.31 25.10 -10.07
CA SER A 232 -0.46 26.29 -10.19
C SER A 232 -1.20 27.44 -10.89
N GLY A 233 -1.33 28.58 -10.20
CA GLY A 233 -1.94 29.78 -10.76
C GLY A 233 -3.47 29.82 -10.82
N GLN A 234 -4.18 28.84 -10.23
CA GLN A 234 -5.65 28.84 -10.14
C GLN A 234 -6.13 28.99 -8.69
N ILE A 235 -7.43 29.28 -8.55
CA ILE A 235 -8.10 29.32 -7.25
C ILE A 235 -8.24 27.89 -6.73
N ASP A 236 -7.96 27.69 -5.45
CA ASP A 236 -8.16 26.43 -4.73
C ASP A 236 -9.55 25.84 -5.03
N GLU A 237 -9.56 24.62 -5.59
CA GLU A 237 -10.76 23.85 -5.84
C GLU A 237 -11.08 23.00 -4.60
N VAL A 238 -12.25 23.21 -4.01
CA VAL A 238 -12.71 22.34 -2.93
C VAL A 238 -13.48 21.17 -3.51
N ILE A 239 -12.84 20.01 -3.55
CA ILE A 239 -13.39 18.77 -4.09
C ILE A 239 -14.45 18.19 -3.16
N HIS A 240 -14.23 18.29 -1.84
CA HIS A 240 -15.13 17.77 -0.84
C HIS A 240 -15.14 18.65 0.41
N LYS A 241 -16.33 18.87 0.95
CA LYS A 241 -16.57 19.44 2.28
C LYS A 241 -17.50 18.51 3.06
N PRO A 242 -17.35 18.43 4.38
CA PRO A 242 -18.33 17.75 5.22
C PRO A 242 -19.71 18.42 5.06
N ASP A 243 -20.74 17.61 4.86
CA ASP A 243 -22.16 18.00 4.86
C ASP A 243 -22.84 17.42 6.10
N THR A 244 -23.35 18.28 6.99
CA THR A 244 -24.07 17.87 8.21
C THR A 244 -25.31 17.01 7.97
N ASN A 245 -25.84 16.94 6.74
CA ASN A 245 -26.99 16.13 6.37
C ASN A 245 -26.61 14.72 5.85
N TYR A 246 -25.33 14.47 5.59
CA TYR A 246 -24.81 13.20 5.07
C TYR A 246 -23.60 12.72 5.89
N ASP A 247 -23.07 11.54 5.58
CA ASP A 247 -21.92 10.98 6.28
C ASP A 247 -20.71 11.93 6.22
N ASN A 248 -20.34 12.48 7.39
CA ASN A 248 -19.20 13.37 7.61
C ASN A 248 -17.93 12.61 8.02
N SER A 249 -17.84 11.32 7.67
CA SER A 249 -16.70 10.51 8.03
C SER A 249 -15.44 10.87 7.22
N HIS A 250 -14.28 10.69 7.85
CA HIS A 250 -12.98 10.78 7.18
C HIS A 250 -12.82 9.77 6.05
N GLU A 251 -13.59 8.70 6.06
CA GLU A 251 -13.61 7.73 4.98
C GLU A 251 -14.21 8.33 3.69
N VAL A 252 -15.25 9.16 3.81
CA VAL A 252 -15.84 9.85 2.65
C VAL A 252 -14.83 10.83 2.05
N ALA A 253 -14.21 11.68 2.87
CA ALA A 253 -13.18 12.62 2.40
C ALA A 253 -11.98 11.88 1.78
N ALA A 254 -11.54 10.77 2.38
CA ALA A 254 -10.51 9.91 1.84
C ALA A 254 -10.88 9.35 0.45
N LYS A 255 -12.13 8.92 0.25
CA LYS A 255 -12.61 8.42 -1.07
C LYS A 255 -12.55 9.51 -2.14
N TYR A 256 -12.91 10.76 -1.83
CA TYR A 256 -12.76 11.89 -2.78
C TYR A 256 -11.29 12.19 -3.08
N PHE A 257 -10.44 12.22 -2.06
CA PHE A 257 -9.00 12.41 -2.20
C PHE A 257 -8.35 11.33 -3.08
N ILE A 258 -8.65 10.05 -2.82
CA ILE A 258 -8.16 8.92 -3.61
C ILE A 258 -8.68 8.97 -5.04
N LYS A 259 -9.98 9.26 -5.24
CA LYS A 259 -10.55 9.37 -6.58
C LYS A 259 -9.80 10.42 -7.42
N ARG A 260 -9.58 11.62 -6.86
CA ARG A 260 -8.84 12.67 -7.56
C ARG A 260 -7.39 12.29 -7.83
N SER A 261 -6.72 11.65 -6.86
CA SER A 261 -5.37 11.13 -7.05
C SER A 261 -5.29 10.13 -8.20
N ASN A 262 -6.24 9.19 -8.29
CA ASN A 262 -6.29 8.20 -9.36
C ASN A 262 -6.50 8.87 -10.74
N GLU A 263 -7.33 9.91 -10.83
CA GLU A 263 -7.51 10.70 -12.06
C GLU A 263 -6.17 11.32 -12.50
N LEU A 264 -5.48 12.03 -11.60
CA LEU A 264 -4.20 12.68 -11.89
C LEU A 264 -3.13 11.68 -12.32
N ILE A 265 -3.01 10.53 -11.62
CA ILE A 265 -2.05 9.48 -11.96
C ILE A 265 -2.32 8.92 -13.37
N ASN A 266 -3.60 8.68 -13.69
CA ASN A 266 -4.01 8.20 -15.02
C ASN A 266 -3.82 9.26 -16.11
N ASP A 267 -3.84 10.55 -15.74
CA ASP A 267 -3.44 11.63 -16.63
C ASP A 267 -1.91 11.76 -16.75
N ASN A 268 -1.13 10.80 -16.23
CA ASN A 268 0.33 10.75 -16.22
C ASN A 268 1.02 11.80 -15.32
N TRP A 269 0.34 12.29 -14.29
CA TRP A 269 1.01 13.05 -13.23
C TRP A 269 1.79 12.11 -12.31
N LYS A 270 2.97 12.53 -11.90
CA LYS A 270 3.79 11.81 -10.90
C LYS A 270 3.40 12.23 -9.50
N LEU A 271 3.07 11.26 -8.66
CA LEU A 271 2.70 11.48 -7.27
C LEU A 271 3.94 11.58 -6.38
N GLU A 272 3.97 12.56 -5.48
CA GLU A 272 4.91 12.61 -4.37
C GLU A 272 4.17 12.99 -3.09
N GLU A 273 4.45 12.28 -2.00
CA GLU A 273 3.95 12.68 -0.70
C GLU A 273 4.90 13.71 -0.07
N LYS A 274 4.35 14.89 0.26
CA LYS A 274 5.04 15.88 1.07
C LYS A 274 4.97 15.48 2.53
N VAL A 275 6.11 15.52 3.20
CA VAL A 275 6.14 15.50 4.65
C VAL A 275 5.54 16.83 5.12
N GLY A 276 4.35 16.77 5.72
CA GLY A 276 3.82 17.94 6.41
C GLY A 276 4.70 18.22 7.62
N ASN A 277 5.11 19.48 7.82
CA ASN A 277 5.53 19.91 9.14
C ASN A 277 4.34 19.67 10.07
N THR A 278 4.35 18.59 10.83
CA THR A 278 3.44 18.42 11.96
C THR A 278 3.79 19.49 12.98
N MET A 279 3.09 20.63 12.91
CA MET A 279 2.98 21.57 14.03
C MET A 279 1.99 21.03 15.06
#